data_AF-A0A4V3HE23-F1
#
_entry.id   AF-A0A4V3HE23-F1
#
_cell.length_a   1.000
_cell.length_b   1.000
_cell.length_c   1.000
_cell.angle_alpha   90.00
_cell.angle_beta   90.00
_cell.angle_gamma   90.00
#
_symmetry.space_group_name_H-M   'P 1'
#
loop_
_entity.id
_entity.type
_entity.pdbx_description
1 polymer ?
#
loop_
_entity_poly.entity_id
_entity_poly.type
_entity_poly.pdbx_seq_one_letter_code
_entity_poly.pdbx_strand_id
1 'polypeptide(L)'
;MQHAQSSKARGKRRVIVVTDGDHMALRALKMAARRTGCEVIAESAGNPTPASGVQLVDWIRQSAGDPVIVMLDDNGNKHESGGESALSVLLHHPDIEVIGALAVASKTTDVEGAAVDFSIDRFGHRVERAVDKDGFELNSYIVEGDTVDILRRLDAPVVIGIGDIGKMQGLDAPQRGSPVTTCAIEWVLMLAHNRQFERPQE
;
A
#
# COMPACT_ATOMS: atom_id res chain seq x y z
N MET A 1 -1.26 44.11 -0.22
CA MET A 1 -0.81 43.26 -1.34
C MET A 1 -1.02 41.82 -0.93
N GLN A 2 -2.10 41.20 -1.41
CA GLN A 2 -2.39 39.80 -1.15
C GLN A 2 -1.60 38.97 -2.16
N HIS A 3 -0.66 38.16 -1.68
CA HIS A 3 0.00 37.15 -2.49
C HIS A 3 -0.99 36.01 -2.76
N ALA A 4 -1.70 36.08 -3.89
CA ALA A 4 -2.32 34.92 -4.48
C ALA A 4 -1.21 34.02 -5.02
N GLN A 5 -0.87 32.96 -4.28
CA GLN A 5 -0.03 31.89 -4.80
C GLN A 5 -0.79 31.18 -5.92
N SER A 6 -0.23 31.25 -7.12
CA SER A 6 -0.68 30.55 -8.31
C SER A 6 -0.86 29.06 -8.01
N SER A 7 -2.12 28.59 -8.04
CA SER A 7 -2.45 27.17 -8.00
C SER A 7 -2.01 26.55 -9.33
N LYS A 8 -0.77 26.09 -9.41
CA LYS A 8 -0.35 25.10 -10.41
C LYS A 8 -1.37 23.96 -10.31
N ALA A 9 -2.03 23.59 -11.41
CA ALA A 9 -2.95 22.46 -11.41
C ALA A 9 -2.20 21.26 -10.79
N ARG A 10 -2.60 20.84 -9.58
CA ARG A 10 -2.01 19.65 -8.96
C ARG A 10 -2.42 18.49 -9.86
N GLY A 11 -1.44 17.75 -10.37
CA GLY A 11 -1.70 16.47 -11.02
C GLY A 11 -2.41 15.51 -10.07
N LYS A 12 -2.84 14.35 -10.58
CA LYS A 12 -3.47 13.32 -9.75
C LYS A 12 -2.60 13.00 -8.52
N ARG A 13 -3.26 12.81 -7.37
CA ARG A 13 -2.59 12.39 -6.13
C ARG A 13 -2.14 10.95 -6.26
N ARG A 14 -0.86 10.71 -6.00
CA ARG A 14 -0.28 9.37 -6.09
C ARG A 14 -0.54 8.62 -4.81
N VAL A 15 -1.10 7.41 -4.91
CA VAL A 15 -1.52 6.62 -3.76
C VAL A 15 -0.84 5.25 -3.77
N ILE A 16 -0.31 4.85 -2.62
CA ILE A 16 0.14 3.49 -2.34
C ILE A 16 -0.87 2.86 -1.39
N VAL A 17 -1.45 1.73 -1.79
CA VAL A 17 -2.39 0.97 -0.96
C VAL A 17 -1.63 -0.10 -0.18
N VAL A 18 -1.99 -0.32 1.08
CA VAL A 18 -1.40 -1.37 1.93
C VAL A 18 -2.53 -2.19 2.54
N THR A 19 -2.50 -3.52 2.40
CA THR A 19 -3.54 -4.42 2.88
C THR A 19 -3.33 -4.87 4.33
N ASP A 20 -3.15 -3.91 5.24
CA ASP A 20 -3.01 -4.13 6.68
C ASP A 20 -3.38 -2.83 7.41
N GLY A 21 -4.19 -2.92 8.45
CA GLY A 21 -4.68 -1.79 9.21
C GLY A 21 -4.20 -1.75 10.66
N ASP A 22 -3.35 -2.69 11.10
CA ASP A 22 -3.01 -2.81 12.51
C ASP A 22 -2.08 -1.69 13.03
N HIS A 23 -2.01 -1.54 14.36
CA HIS A 23 -1.22 -0.47 14.98
C HIS A 23 0.30 -0.64 14.79
N MET A 24 0.81 -1.86 14.66
CA MET A 24 2.21 -2.11 14.34
C MET A 24 2.51 -1.69 12.89
N ALA A 25 1.63 -2.03 11.96
CA ALA A 25 1.70 -1.65 10.56
C ALA A 25 1.73 -0.13 10.40
N LEU A 26 0.79 0.58 11.04
CA LEU A 26 0.77 2.04 11.08
C LEU A 26 2.09 2.64 11.55
N ARG A 27 2.71 2.08 12.60
CA ARG A 27 3.98 2.57 13.13
C ARG A 27 5.13 2.37 12.14
N ALA A 28 5.19 1.20 11.51
CA ALA A 28 6.21 0.88 10.50
C ALA A 28 6.07 1.77 9.27
N LEU A 29 4.85 1.91 8.74
CA LEU A 29 4.54 2.77 7.60
C LEU A 29 4.89 4.23 7.88
N LYS A 30 4.57 4.75 9.09
CA LYS A 30 4.99 6.11 9.47
C LYS A 30 6.51 6.29 9.43
N MET A 31 7.29 5.27 9.79
CA MET A 31 8.76 5.37 9.75
C MET A 31 9.28 5.29 8.32
N ALA A 32 8.75 4.34 7.54
CA ALA A 32 9.11 4.19 6.14
C ALA A 32 8.74 5.43 5.31
N ALA A 33 7.55 6.01 5.54
CA ALA A 33 7.09 7.22 4.87
C ALA A 33 8.02 8.42 5.10
N ARG A 34 8.49 8.62 6.35
CA ARG A 34 9.48 9.67 6.67
C ARG A 34 10.79 9.50 5.91
N ARG A 35 11.20 8.26 5.64
CA ARG A 35 12.46 7.94 4.92
C ARG A 35 12.31 8.10 3.42
N THR A 36 11.12 7.81 2.89
CA THR A 36 10.83 7.78 1.46
C THR A 36 10.19 9.07 0.94
N GLY A 37 9.86 10.00 1.83
CA GLY A 37 9.19 11.27 1.49
C GLY A 37 7.68 11.13 1.26
N CYS A 38 7.09 10.00 1.62
CA CYS A 38 5.64 9.79 1.57
C CYS A 38 4.93 10.35 2.81
N GLU A 39 3.61 10.49 2.71
CA GLU A 39 2.72 10.75 3.85
C GLU A 39 1.84 9.52 4.12
N VAL A 40 1.56 9.20 5.38
CA VAL A 40 0.60 8.15 5.75
C VAL A 40 -0.67 8.81 6.28
N ILE A 41 -1.83 8.42 5.75
CA ILE A 41 -3.12 8.78 6.35
C ILE A 41 -3.34 7.86 7.56
N ALA A 42 -2.98 8.34 8.75
CA ALA A 42 -3.05 7.54 9.96
C ALA A 42 -4.49 7.13 10.31
N GLU A 43 -5.46 7.96 9.91
CA GLU A 43 -6.90 7.77 10.08
C GLU A 43 -7.46 6.62 9.23
N SER A 44 -6.71 6.15 8.23
CA SER A 44 -7.06 4.94 7.47
C SER A 44 -6.72 3.64 8.21
N ALA A 45 -5.95 3.71 9.30
CA ALA A 45 -5.64 2.53 10.10
C ALA A 45 -6.88 2.05 10.87
N GLY A 46 -6.97 0.74 11.07
CA GLY A 46 -8.05 0.06 11.75
C GLY A 46 -8.31 -1.29 11.07
N ASN A 47 -8.71 -2.28 11.86
CA ASN A 47 -9.03 -3.63 11.40
C ASN A 47 -10.42 -3.99 11.97
N PRO A 48 -11.51 -3.81 11.19
CA PRO A 48 -11.55 -3.34 9.80
C PRO A 48 -11.32 -1.83 9.67
N THR A 49 -11.02 -1.38 8.44
CA THR A 49 -10.81 0.02 8.09
C THR A 49 -12.09 0.83 8.35
N PRO A 50 -12.04 1.87 9.21
CA PRO A 50 -13.23 2.59 9.63
C PRO A 50 -13.76 3.58 8.58
N ALA A 51 -12.97 3.86 7.54
CA ALA A 51 -13.22 4.91 6.58
C ALA A 51 -13.88 4.38 5.29
N SER A 52 -14.86 5.13 4.78
CA SER A 52 -15.39 4.90 3.43
C SER A 52 -14.43 5.40 2.34
N GLY A 53 -14.58 4.87 1.11
CA GLY A 53 -13.80 5.35 -0.04
C GLY A 53 -13.87 6.86 -0.27
N VAL A 54 -15.03 7.48 -0.04
CA VAL A 54 -15.22 8.94 -0.16
C VAL A 54 -14.41 9.69 0.89
N GLN A 55 -14.40 9.22 2.14
CA GLN A 55 -13.59 9.83 3.20
C GLN A 55 -12.09 9.71 2.90
N LEU A 56 -11.65 8.55 2.38
CA LEU A 56 -10.26 8.35 1.97
C LEU A 56 -9.87 9.35 0.87
N VAL A 57 -10.72 9.54 -0.16
CA VAL A 57 -10.50 10.54 -1.21
C VAL A 57 -10.31 11.93 -0.61
N ASP A 58 -11.18 12.34 0.30
CA ASP A 58 -11.13 13.66 0.92
C ASP A 58 -9.83 13.86 1.71
N TRP A 59 -9.41 12.85 2.49
CA TRP A 59 -8.14 12.90 3.23
C TRP A 59 -6.93 12.93 2.29
N ILE A 60 -6.89 12.10 1.24
CA ILE A 60 -5.82 12.09 0.23
C ILE A 60 -5.68 13.47 -0.44
N ARG A 61 -6.79 14.11 -0.78
CA ARG A 61 -6.78 15.45 -1.39
C ARG A 61 -6.20 16.50 -0.44
N GLN A 62 -6.50 16.39 0.85
CA GLN A 62 -6.08 17.33 1.90
C GLN A 62 -4.66 17.10 2.41
N SER A 63 -4.07 15.92 2.22
CA SER A 63 -2.70 15.59 2.64
C SER A 63 -1.66 16.63 2.22
N ALA A 64 -0.64 16.87 3.03
CA ALA A 64 0.40 17.83 2.67
C ALA A 64 1.41 17.23 1.67
N GLY A 65 1.73 15.95 1.86
CA GLY A 65 2.66 15.15 1.08
C GLY A 65 2.04 14.46 -0.13
N ASP A 66 2.91 13.97 -1.00
CA ASP A 66 2.61 13.18 -2.19
C ASP A 66 3.88 12.39 -2.60
N PRO A 67 3.86 11.05 -2.70
CA PRO A 67 2.69 10.17 -2.60
C PRO A 67 2.13 9.98 -1.20
N VAL A 68 0.89 9.51 -1.16
CA VAL A 68 0.13 9.22 0.06
C VAL A 68 -0.04 7.70 0.21
N ILE A 69 0.15 7.20 1.43
CA ILE A 69 -0.03 5.80 1.79
C ILE A 69 -1.36 5.66 2.53
N VAL A 70 -2.17 4.72 2.08
CA VAL A 70 -3.48 4.39 2.67
C VAL A 70 -3.50 2.91 3.04
N MET A 71 -3.96 2.64 4.26
CA MET A 71 -4.21 1.29 4.74
C MET A 71 -5.66 0.91 4.42
N LEU A 72 -5.85 -0.31 3.96
CA LEU A 72 -7.14 -0.97 3.82
C LEU A 72 -7.04 -2.32 4.52
N ASP A 73 -8.07 -2.69 5.26
CA ASP A 73 -8.18 -3.87 6.10
C ASP A 73 -9.67 -4.17 6.27
N ASP A 74 -10.07 -5.42 6.05
CA ASP A 74 -11.44 -5.92 6.14
C ASP A 74 -11.61 -7.01 7.21
N ASN A 75 -10.58 -7.24 8.05
CA ASN A 75 -10.56 -8.25 9.10
C ASN A 75 -10.90 -9.68 8.62
N GLY A 76 -10.71 -9.97 7.33
CA GLY A 76 -11.08 -11.26 6.75
C GLY A 76 -12.59 -11.53 6.72
N ASN A 77 -13.41 -10.52 6.95
CA ASN A 77 -14.86 -10.62 6.86
C ASN A 77 -15.28 -10.54 5.39
N LYS A 78 -15.49 -11.68 4.74
CA LYS A 78 -15.95 -11.79 3.35
C LYS A 78 -17.30 -11.10 3.06
N HIS A 79 -18.02 -10.65 4.10
CA HIS A 79 -19.26 -9.88 3.98
C HIS A 79 -19.05 -8.36 4.09
N GLU A 80 -17.88 -7.91 4.55
CA GLU A 80 -17.49 -6.50 4.59
C GLU A 80 -16.88 -6.08 3.25
N SER A 81 -17.75 -5.67 2.34
CA SER A 81 -17.37 -5.03 1.06
C SER A 81 -16.71 -3.65 1.22
N GLY A 82 -16.37 -3.22 2.44
CA GLY A 82 -15.85 -1.89 2.74
C GLY A 82 -14.49 -1.62 2.09
N GLY A 83 -13.54 -2.54 2.26
CA GLY A 83 -12.20 -2.44 1.65
C GLY A 83 -12.24 -2.50 0.13
N GLU A 84 -12.97 -3.46 -0.44
CA GLU A 84 -13.16 -3.57 -1.90
C GLU A 84 -13.81 -2.31 -2.50
N SER A 85 -14.88 -1.81 -1.86
CA SER A 85 -15.59 -0.60 -2.31
C SER A 85 -14.69 0.62 -2.19
N ALA A 86 -13.94 0.75 -1.10
CA ALA A 86 -12.99 1.84 -0.90
C ALA A 86 -11.90 1.83 -1.98
N LEU A 87 -11.31 0.68 -2.23
CA LEU A 87 -10.28 0.52 -3.27
C LEU A 87 -10.83 0.81 -4.66
N SER A 88 -12.03 0.32 -4.97
CA SER A 88 -12.72 0.63 -6.23
C SER A 88 -12.94 2.13 -6.42
N VAL A 89 -13.36 2.84 -5.37
CA VAL A 89 -13.48 4.31 -5.40
C VAL A 89 -12.13 4.96 -5.71
N LEU A 90 -11.05 4.56 -5.02
CA LEU A 90 -9.72 5.14 -5.23
C LEU A 90 -9.19 4.94 -6.66
N LEU A 91 -9.40 3.75 -7.23
CA LEU A 91 -8.93 3.40 -8.57
C LEU A 91 -9.62 4.17 -9.69
N HIS A 92 -10.92 4.44 -9.52
CA HIS A 92 -11.73 5.12 -10.54
C HIS A 92 -11.83 6.63 -10.33
N HIS A 93 -11.28 7.17 -9.23
CA HIS A 93 -11.40 8.59 -8.94
C HIS A 93 -10.51 9.43 -9.87
N PRO A 94 -11.03 10.50 -10.51
CA PRO A 94 -10.28 11.26 -11.52
C PRO A 94 -9.05 11.99 -10.95
N ASP A 95 -9.09 12.36 -9.66
CA ASP A 95 -8.00 13.08 -8.99
C ASP A 95 -6.95 12.15 -8.33
N ILE A 96 -7.11 10.83 -8.44
CA ILE A 96 -6.24 9.85 -7.77
C ILE A 96 -5.60 8.93 -8.80
N GLU A 97 -4.32 8.63 -8.57
CA GLU A 97 -3.55 7.64 -9.29
C GLU A 97 -2.99 6.64 -8.27
N VAL A 98 -3.55 5.43 -8.24
CA VAL A 98 -2.95 4.36 -7.42
C VAL A 98 -1.72 3.85 -8.15
N ILE A 99 -0.53 4.07 -7.58
CA ILE A 99 0.76 3.78 -8.22
C ILE A 99 1.34 2.41 -7.83
N GLY A 100 0.81 1.77 -6.79
CA GLY A 100 1.18 0.42 -6.36
C GLY A 100 0.39 -0.02 -5.14
N ALA A 101 0.44 -1.33 -4.87
CA ALA A 101 -0.11 -1.93 -3.68
C ALA A 101 0.94 -2.80 -2.96
N LEU A 102 0.94 -2.77 -1.64
CA LEU A 102 1.64 -3.73 -0.80
C LEU A 102 0.64 -4.77 -0.31
N ALA A 103 0.81 -6.01 -0.76
CA ALA A 103 -0.01 -7.14 -0.36
C ALA A 103 0.65 -7.83 0.84
N VAL A 104 0.10 -7.59 2.02
CA VAL A 104 0.67 -8.00 3.31
C VAL A 104 0.25 -9.43 3.64
N ALA A 105 1.23 -10.30 3.83
CA ALA A 105 1.00 -11.67 4.23
C ALA A 105 0.56 -11.76 5.70
N SER A 106 -0.54 -12.47 5.96
CA SER A 106 -1.04 -12.67 7.32
C SER A 106 -1.34 -14.15 7.59
N LYS A 107 -1.70 -14.46 8.85
CA LYS A 107 -1.93 -15.84 9.31
C LYS A 107 -3.43 -16.11 9.25
N THR A 108 -3.93 -16.42 8.07
CA THR A 108 -5.36 -16.65 7.86
C THR A 108 -5.57 -17.95 7.10
N THR A 109 -6.51 -18.76 7.55
CA THR A 109 -6.95 -19.98 6.85
C THR A 109 -8.16 -19.65 5.97
N ASP A 110 -8.34 -20.36 4.86
CA ASP A 110 -9.48 -20.21 3.94
C ASP A 110 -9.58 -18.87 3.19
N VAL A 111 -8.44 -18.27 2.84
CA VAL A 111 -8.33 -17.10 1.95
C VAL A 111 -7.92 -17.50 0.54
N GLU A 112 -8.36 -16.75 -0.47
CA GLU A 112 -7.97 -17.05 -1.86
C GLU A 112 -6.59 -16.46 -2.22
N GLY A 113 -6.19 -15.40 -1.52
CA GLY A 113 -4.93 -14.70 -1.71
C GLY A 113 -4.91 -13.79 -2.93
N ALA A 114 -3.83 -13.02 -3.11
CA ALA A 114 -3.62 -12.19 -4.29
C ALA A 114 -2.35 -12.57 -5.04
N ALA A 115 -2.40 -12.53 -6.37
CA ALA A 115 -1.19 -12.63 -7.18
C ALA A 115 -0.31 -11.39 -6.97
N VAL A 116 0.99 -11.60 -6.87
CA VAL A 116 1.99 -10.53 -6.76
C VAL A 116 2.85 -10.49 -8.03
N ASP A 117 3.33 -9.30 -8.41
CA ASP A 117 4.33 -9.16 -9.46
C ASP A 117 5.71 -9.64 -8.99
N PHE A 118 6.02 -9.39 -7.72
CA PHE A 118 7.17 -9.89 -6.97
C PHE A 118 6.95 -9.58 -5.48
N SER A 119 7.86 -10.02 -4.62
CA SER A 119 7.85 -9.67 -3.19
C SER A 119 9.17 -9.09 -2.72
N ILE A 120 9.13 -8.47 -1.54
CA ILE A 120 10.32 -8.15 -0.76
C ILE A 120 10.41 -9.12 0.41
N ASP A 121 11.51 -9.88 0.48
CA ASP A 121 11.76 -10.81 1.57
C ASP A 121 12.12 -10.07 2.88
N ARG A 122 12.17 -10.81 3.98
CA ARG A 122 12.52 -10.30 5.31
C ARG A 122 13.89 -9.62 5.42
N PHE A 123 14.76 -9.75 4.42
CA PHE A 123 16.07 -9.12 4.35
C PHE A 123 16.10 -7.89 3.43
N GLY A 124 14.97 -7.56 2.79
CA GLY A 124 14.87 -6.45 1.86
C GLY A 124 15.25 -6.81 0.42
N HIS A 125 15.39 -8.10 0.08
CA HIS A 125 15.68 -8.53 -1.28
C HIS A 125 14.40 -8.71 -2.09
N ARG A 126 14.45 -8.33 -3.37
CA ARG A 126 13.41 -8.66 -4.33
C ARG A 126 13.46 -10.15 -4.66
N VAL A 127 12.33 -10.85 -4.51
CA VAL A 127 12.12 -12.25 -4.90
C VAL A 127 10.92 -12.32 -5.84
N GLU A 128 10.93 -13.22 -6.82
CA GLU A 128 9.88 -13.28 -7.87
C GLU A 128 8.57 -13.88 -7.37
N ARG A 129 8.59 -14.58 -6.23
CA ARG A 129 7.44 -15.29 -5.67
C ARG A 129 6.86 -14.56 -4.47
N ALA A 130 5.70 -15.02 -4.01
CA ALA A 130 5.09 -14.57 -2.78
C ALA A 130 5.97 -14.87 -1.56
N VAL A 131 5.73 -14.17 -0.46
CA VAL A 131 6.36 -14.43 0.84
C VAL A 131 5.29 -14.79 1.87
N ASP A 132 5.68 -15.53 2.90
CA ASP A 132 4.85 -15.73 4.07
C ASP A 132 4.88 -14.51 5.01
N LYS A 133 4.08 -14.57 6.09
CA LYS A 133 4.02 -13.51 7.09
C LYS A 133 5.34 -13.21 7.80
N ASP A 134 6.29 -14.15 7.82
CA ASP A 134 7.61 -13.98 8.41
C ASP A 134 8.64 -13.47 7.37
N GLY A 135 8.20 -13.27 6.13
CA GLY A 135 8.95 -12.76 4.99
C GLY A 135 9.84 -13.80 4.31
N PHE A 136 9.53 -15.09 4.43
CA PHE A 136 10.19 -16.15 3.68
C PHE A 136 9.51 -16.37 2.33
N GLU A 137 10.32 -16.51 1.28
CA GLU A 137 9.81 -16.82 -0.06
C GLU A 137 9.08 -18.18 -0.08
N LEU A 138 7.90 -18.18 -0.71
CA LEU A 138 7.08 -19.36 -0.94
C LEU A 138 7.29 -19.91 -2.36
N ASN A 139 6.90 -21.15 -2.58
CA ASN A 139 6.81 -21.72 -3.94
C ASN A 139 5.43 -21.42 -4.56
N SER A 140 5.03 -20.14 -4.54
CA SER A 140 3.74 -19.64 -5.02
C SER A 140 3.88 -18.19 -5.46
N TYR A 141 3.08 -17.74 -6.43
CA TYR A 141 2.94 -16.30 -6.76
C TYR A 141 1.77 -15.64 -6.03
N ILE A 142 1.05 -16.41 -5.20
CA ILE A 142 -0.09 -15.95 -4.42
C ILE A 142 0.37 -15.68 -3.00
N VAL A 143 0.19 -14.45 -2.54
CA VAL A 143 0.32 -14.09 -1.11
C VAL A 143 -1.01 -14.34 -0.42
N GLU A 144 -0.95 -14.94 0.76
CA GLU A 144 -2.13 -15.22 1.59
C GLU A 144 -2.25 -14.17 2.69
N GLY A 145 -3.45 -13.63 2.85
CA GLY A 145 -3.79 -12.66 3.89
C GLY A 145 -5.30 -12.51 3.99
N ASP A 146 -5.76 -12.02 5.14
CA ASP A 146 -7.17 -11.72 5.42
C ASP A 146 -7.73 -10.61 4.53
N THR A 147 -6.92 -9.63 4.15
CA THR A 147 -7.37 -8.49 3.33
C THR A 147 -6.87 -8.51 1.89
N VAL A 148 -5.91 -9.36 1.55
CA VAL A 148 -5.28 -9.29 0.21
C VAL A 148 -6.25 -9.61 -0.94
N ASP A 149 -7.37 -10.28 -0.65
CA ASP A 149 -8.40 -10.63 -1.65
C ASP A 149 -8.97 -9.39 -2.36
N ILE A 150 -8.93 -8.20 -1.72
CA ILE A 150 -9.35 -6.93 -2.36
C ILE A 150 -8.52 -6.59 -3.61
N LEU A 151 -7.33 -7.17 -3.75
CA LEU A 151 -6.43 -6.94 -4.89
C LEU A 151 -6.70 -7.86 -6.09
N ARG A 152 -7.46 -8.95 -5.93
CA ARG A 152 -7.63 -9.99 -6.97
C ARG A 152 -8.28 -9.51 -8.26
N ARG A 153 -9.18 -8.52 -8.16
CA ARG A 153 -10.05 -8.09 -9.26
C ARG A 153 -9.56 -6.80 -9.94
N LEU A 154 -8.34 -6.39 -9.67
CA LEU A 154 -7.85 -5.09 -10.09
C LEU A 154 -7.04 -5.19 -11.39
N ASP A 155 -7.51 -4.53 -12.44
CA ASP A 155 -6.70 -4.13 -13.60
C ASP A 155 -5.89 -2.87 -13.21
N ALA A 156 -5.04 -2.99 -12.19
CA ALA A 156 -4.35 -1.84 -11.62
C ALA A 156 -3.12 -2.26 -10.77
N PRO A 157 -2.29 -1.29 -10.35
CA PRO A 157 -0.83 -1.18 -10.46
C PRO A 157 0.03 -2.32 -9.90
N VAL A 158 1.35 -2.15 -9.90
CA VAL A 158 2.29 -3.16 -9.37
C VAL A 158 1.87 -3.60 -7.95
N VAL A 159 1.72 -4.91 -7.76
CA VAL A 159 1.42 -5.55 -6.48
C VAL A 159 2.69 -6.19 -5.95
N ILE A 160 3.20 -5.66 -4.83
CA ILE A 160 4.39 -6.17 -4.17
C ILE A 160 3.98 -6.95 -2.93
N GLY A 161 4.32 -8.24 -2.87
CA GLY A 161 4.16 -9.04 -1.67
C GLY A 161 5.13 -8.65 -0.57
N ILE A 162 4.68 -8.68 0.68
CA ILE A 162 5.53 -8.40 1.86
C ILE A 162 5.05 -9.22 3.05
N GLY A 163 5.97 -9.57 3.96
CA GLY A 163 5.62 -10.17 5.24
C GLY A 163 4.85 -9.21 6.16
N ASP A 164 4.55 -9.67 7.37
CA ASP A 164 3.78 -8.94 8.38
C ASP A 164 4.52 -7.66 8.81
N ILE A 165 3.99 -6.51 8.37
CA ILE A 165 4.64 -5.21 8.41
C ILE A 165 5.00 -4.83 9.84
N GLY A 166 6.24 -4.37 10.05
CA GLY A 166 6.72 -3.99 11.37
C GLY A 166 7.06 -5.16 12.30
N LYS A 167 6.77 -6.41 11.90
CA LYS A 167 6.99 -7.62 12.69
C LYS A 167 8.17 -8.41 12.14
N MET A 168 7.99 -9.26 11.12
CA MET A 168 9.04 -10.11 10.48
C MET A 168 10.21 -10.53 11.41
N GLN A 169 9.87 -11.05 12.59
CA GLN A 169 10.80 -11.44 13.66
C GLN A 169 11.82 -10.35 14.08
N GLY A 170 11.37 -9.10 14.11
CA GLY A 170 12.14 -7.91 14.48
C GLY A 170 12.98 -7.32 13.34
N LEU A 171 13.04 -7.94 12.16
CA LEU A 171 13.83 -7.43 11.04
C LEU A 171 13.22 -6.14 10.47
N ASP A 172 11.90 -6.03 10.48
CA ASP A 172 11.17 -4.85 10.00
C ASP A 172 10.71 -3.90 11.12
N ALA A 173 11.24 -4.06 12.33
CA ALA A 173 10.78 -3.29 13.49
C ALA A 173 10.85 -1.75 13.24
N PRO A 174 9.83 -0.96 13.66
CA PRO A 174 9.83 0.50 13.49
C PRO A 174 11.06 1.20 14.08
N GLN A 175 11.63 0.68 15.17
CA GLN A 175 12.84 1.21 15.82
C GLN A 175 14.07 1.12 14.92
N ARG A 176 14.07 0.19 13.95
CA ARG A 176 15.11 0.04 12.93
C ARG A 176 14.80 0.86 11.67
N GLY A 177 13.69 1.60 11.68
CA GLY A 177 13.18 2.34 10.54
C GLY A 177 12.41 1.51 9.53
N SER A 178 11.97 0.30 9.91
CA SER A 178 11.22 -0.62 9.05
C SER A 178 11.88 -0.83 7.69
N PRO A 179 13.08 -1.45 7.65
CA PRO A 179 13.89 -1.57 6.44
C PRO A 179 13.22 -2.36 5.32
N VAL A 180 12.40 -3.36 5.63
CA VAL A 180 11.71 -4.18 4.61
C VAL A 180 10.56 -3.37 4.00
N THR A 181 9.74 -2.75 4.85
CA THR A 181 8.64 -1.88 4.41
C THR A 181 9.16 -0.65 3.64
N THR A 182 10.27 -0.07 4.08
CA THR A 182 10.94 1.04 3.37
C THR A 182 11.38 0.60 1.98
N CYS A 183 12.05 -0.55 1.86
CA CYS A 183 12.47 -1.11 0.57
C CYS A 183 11.27 -1.34 -0.36
N ALA A 184 10.17 -1.92 0.14
CA ALA A 184 8.98 -2.15 -0.67
C ALA A 184 8.36 -0.84 -1.20
N ILE A 185 8.28 0.21 -0.37
CA ILE A 185 7.80 1.53 -0.82
C ILE A 185 8.76 2.13 -1.85
N GLU A 186 10.08 2.04 -1.65
CA GLU A 186 11.08 2.51 -2.63
C GLU A 186 10.90 1.84 -4.00
N TRP A 187 10.61 0.53 -4.03
CA TRP A 187 10.29 -0.19 -5.26
C TRP A 187 9.04 0.36 -5.95
N VAL A 188 7.94 0.59 -5.22
CA VAL A 188 6.73 1.19 -5.78
C VAL A 188 7.05 2.56 -6.40
N LEU A 189 7.79 3.40 -5.68
CA LEU A 189 8.17 4.74 -6.15
C LEU A 189 9.04 4.69 -7.40
N MET A 190 10.03 3.78 -7.44
CA MET A 190 10.91 3.60 -8.59
C MET A 190 10.13 3.15 -9.83
N LEU A 191 9.24 2.15 -9.69
CA LEU A 191 8.44 1.64 -10.81
C LEU A 191 7.42 2.68 -11.30
N ALA A 192 6.81 3.44 -10.38
CA ALA A 192 5.94 4.55 -10.74
C ALA A 192 6.69 5.64 -11.52
N HIS A 193 7.93 5.95 -11.14
CA HIS A 193 8.77 6.90 -11.86
C HIS A 193 9.09 6.41 -13.29
N ASN A 194 9.50 5.15 -13.46
CA ASN A 194 9.87 4.60 -14.76
C ASN A 194 8.69 4.60 -15.76
N ARG A 195 7.48 4.28 -15.30
CA ARG A 195 6.26 4.34 -16.14
C ARG A 195 5.96 5.73 -16.69
N GLN A 196 6.41 6.80 -16.03
CA GLN A 196 6.23 8.16 -16.54
C GLN A 196 7.09 8.46 -17.77
N PHE A 197 8.20 7.74 -17.98
CA PHE A 197 9.09 7.91 -19.14
C PHE A 197 8.77 6.98 -20.31
N GLU A 198 7.99 5.92 -20.08
CA GLU A 198 7.54 5.00 -21.13
C GLU A 198 6.28 5.48 -21.86
N ARG A 199 5.59 6.50 -21.36
CA ARG A 199 4.45 7.10 -22.07
C ARG A 199 4.95 7.83 -23.32
N PRO A 200 4.47 7.49 -24.54
CA PRO A 200 4.78 8.26 -25.73
C PRO A 200 4.43 9.73 -25.49
N GLN A 201 5.32 10.64 -25.86
CA GLN A 201 4.98 12.05 -25.95
C GLN A 201 3.94 12.19 -27.06
N GLU A 202 2.66 12.35 -26.68
CA GLU A 202 1.60 12.79 -27.60
C GLU A 202 1.84 14.24 -28.07
#